data_AF-A0A7V5P8D1-F1
#
_entry.id   AF-A0A7V5P8D1-F1
#
_cell.length_a   1.000
_cell.length_b   1.000
_cell.length_c   1.000
_cell.angle_alpha   90.00
_cell.angle_beta   90.00
_cell.angle_gamma   90.00
#
_symmetry.space_group_name_H-M   'P 1'
#
loop_
_entity.id
_entity.type
_entity.pdbx_description
1 polymer ?
#
loop_
_entity_poly.entity_id
_entity_poly.type
_entity_poly.pdbx_seq_one_letter_code
_entity_poly.pdbx_strand_id
1 'polypeptide(L)'
;MALGSVYPAEWSESRDPDSGVVVRQLTAYKGHSHHFYFTNPGWYDRGRRLLFGSDRANRTNLFSLDLTSGEITQVSDLEPVPPPYETELLDACVNPVRPEVYFWYARHIVAIDLKDLGLRYLWAVPPGYLTSGLNCTADGQHLCGIIVEDLTNRFRIDLLRGYVGFEETWAAKPHCQIIVVPSAGGKERVAWQERTWLGHINASPTRPNLVTFCHEGPWDKVDNRIWGLDLSGGQPWMIRPRRQGEAVGHEYWHADGEHIGYHGHAADGHSFLGRIRFDNQEAMEFEFASDTGHIHSNDLSLIVGDGGRSIRLWRWNGKGYDGPRLLCRHNSSKHIQQAHPHPRFSPDGKQVLFTSDVSGYCNLYLVDLPAFESLPEIGAGE
;
A
#
# COMPACT_ATOMS: atom_id res chain seq x y z
N MET A 1 -13.95 -12.09 20.99
CA MET A 1 -14.71 -12.88 20.00
C MET A 1 -13.73 -13.83 19.32
N ALA A 2 -14.19 -14.99 18.88
CA ALA A 2 -13.30 -16.07 18.45
C ALA A 2 -12.98 -15.99 16.95
N LEU A 3 -11.82 -16.52 16.58
CA LEU A 3 -11.46 -16.84 15.20
C LEU A 3 -12.61 -17.51 14.43
N GLY A 4 -12.87 -17.09 13.19
CA GLY A 4 -13.95 -17.62 12.36
C GLY A 4 -15.34 -17.05 12.64
N SER A 5 -15.47 -16.10 13.58
CA SER A 5 -16.74 -15.39 13.82
C SER A 5 -17.20 -14.66 12.55
N VAL A 6 -18.50 -14.73 12.29
CA VAL A 6 -19.15 -14.12 11.12
C VAL A 6 -20.05 -12.97 11.54
N TYR A 7 -19.94 -11.85 10.84
CA TYR A 7 -20.73 -10.64 11.01
C TYR A 7 -21.57 -10.40 9.75
N PRO A 8 -22.80 -9.87 9.90
CA PRO A 8 -23.64 -9.53 8.76
C PRO A 8 -23.05 -8.35 7.97
N ALA A 9 -23.58 -8.14 6.76
CA ALA A 9 -23.22 -6.99 5.95
C ALA A 9 -23.50 -5.67 6.68
N GLU A 10 -22.51 -4.76 6.62
CA GLU A 10 -22.58 -3.42 7.22
C GLU A 10 -22.82 -2.33 6.16
N TRP A 11 -23.22 -2.74 4.95
CA TRP A 11 -23.20 -1.86 3.79
C TRP A 11 -24.20 -0.72 3.88
N SER A 12 -23.78 0.44 3.41
CA SER A 12 -24.67 1.54 3.11
C SER A 12 -24.19 2.26 1.85
N GLU A 13 -25.11 2.96 1.19
CA GLU A 13 -24.80 3.73 0.00
C GLU A 13 -25.18 5.19 0.22
N SER A 14 -24.35 6.08 -0.31
CA SER A 14 -24.61 7.50 -0.34
C SER A 14 -24.25 8.06 -1.71
N ARG A 15 -24.90 9.14 -2.11
CA ARG A 15 -24.54 9.85 -3.34
C ARG A 15 -23.60 10.98 -2.96
N ASP A 16 -22.40 10.99 -3.55
CA ASP A 16 -21.47 12.09 -3.39
C ASP A 16 -22.10 13.38 -3.95
N PRO A 17 -22.16 14.46 -3.18
CA PRO A 17 -22.92 15.66 -3.56
C PRO A 17 -22.29 16.45 -4.72
N ASP A 18 -21.00 16.28 -5.00
CA ASP A 18 -20.28 17.06 -6.02
C ASP A 18 -20.22 16.32 -7.35
N SER A 19 -19.90 15.03 -7.30
CA SER A 19 -19.79 14.17 -8.49
C SER A 19 -21.12 13.52 -8.88
N GLY A 20 -22.05 13.39 -7.93
CA GLY A 20 -23.26 12.60 -8.12
C GLY A 20 -23.02 11.09 -8.14
N VAL A 21 -21.79 10.61 -7.94
CA VAL A 21 -21.43 9.18 -7.94
C VAL A 21 -21.95 8.49 -6.68
N VAL A 22 -22.39 7.23 -6.81
CA VAL A 22 -22.79 6.41 -5.66
C VAL A 22 -21.55 5.82 -5.02
N VAL A 23 -21.37 6.07 -3.73
CA VAL A 23 -20.29 5.54 -2.90
C VAL A 23 -20.87 4.53 -1.92
N ARG A 24 -20.36 3.29 -1.97
CA ARG A 24 -20.74 2.23 -1.03
C ARG A 24 -19.75 2.17 0.13
N GLN A 25 -20.22 2.39 1.34
CA GLN A 25 -19.48 2.11 2.57
C GLN A 25 -19.63 0.62 2.90
N LEU A 26 -18.51 -0.09 3.08
CA LEU A 26 -18.49 -1.55 3.27
C LEU A 26 -18.41 -1.97 4.74
N THR A 27 -17.92 -1.10 5.62
CA THR A 27 -17.81 -1.33 7.07
C THR A 27 -18.45 -0.18 7.82
N ALA A 28 -19.02 -0.43 9.00
CA ALA A 28 -19.66 0.56 9.86
C ALA A 28 -19.52 0.25 11.36
N TYR A 29 -18.57 -0.61 11.73
CA TYR A 29 -18.28 -0.91 13.13
C TYR A 29 -17.72 0.32 13.87
N LYS A 30 -17.98 0.45 15.17
CA LYS A 30 -17.45 1.54 16.02
C LYS A 30 -15.99 1.29 16.42
N GLY A 31 -15.13 1.17 15.42
CA GLY A 31 -13.68 0.95 15.51
C GLY A 31 -13.07 1.13 14.11
N HIS A 32 -11.76 1.37 14.03
CA HIS A 32 -11.13 1.62 12.74
C HIS A 32 -11.10 0.34 11.90
N SER A 33 -11.46 0.46 10.62
CA SER A 33 -11.26 -0.55 9.59
C SER A 33 -10.54 0.10 8.42
N HIS A 34 -9.50 -0.56 7.91
CA HIS A 34 -8.68 -0.05 6.83
C HIS A 34 -8.27 -1.18 5.89
N HIS A 35 -8.15 -0.87 4.60
CA HIS A 35 -7.57 -1.82 3.66
C HIS A 35 -6.05 -1.80 3.81
N PHE A 36 -5.34 -2.67 3.09
CA PHE A 36 -3.88 -2.72 3.15
C PHE A 36 -3.26 -1.47 2.51
N TYR A 37 -1.94 -1.36 2.51
CA TYR A 37 -1.27 -0.27 1.79
C TYR A 37 -1.59 -0.33 0.29
N PHE A 38 -1.63 0.81 -0.41
CA PHE A 38 -2.08 0.85 -1.82
C PHE A 38 -1.19 0.03 -2.78
N THR A 39 0.00 -0.38 -2.36
CA THR A 39 0.88 -1.29 -3.12
C THR A 39 0.61 -2.78 -2.84
N ASN A 40 -0.02 -3.12 -1.72
CA ASN A 40 -0.38 -4.49 -1.35
C ASN A 40 -1.89 -4.77 -1.53
N PRO A 41 -2.33 -5.58 -2.52
CA PRO A 41 -3.75 -5.82 -2.72
C PRO A 41 -4.28 -6.81 -1.68
N GLY A 42 -5.39 -6.45 -1.02
CA GLY A 42 -6.12 -7.37 -0.12
C GLY A 42 -7.10 -8.31 -0.82
N TRP A 43 -7.29 -8.18 -2.14
CA TRP A 43 -8.22 -9.03 -2.88
C TRP A 43 -7.70 -10.47 -3.03
N TYR A 44 -8.60 -11.42 -2.83
CA TYR A 44 -8.34 -12.83 -3.04
C TYR A 44 -9.61 -13.53 -3.55
N ASP A 45 -9.54 -14.85 -3.76
CA ASP A 45 -10.66 -15.62 -4.32
C ASP A 45 -11.18 -15.02 -5.64
N ARG A 46 -10.24 -14.71 -6.55
CA ARG A 46 -10.50 -14.08 -7.87
C ARG A 46 -11.24 -12.75 -7.77
N GLY A 47 -10.94 -11.96 -6.73
CA GLY A 47 -11.54 -10.64 -6.51
C GLY A 47 -12.91 -10.68 -5.84
N ARG A 48 -13.44 -11.86 -5.49
CA ARG A 48 -14.70 -11.98 -4.75
C ARG A 48 -14.57 -11.55 -3.29
N ARG A 49 -13.40 -11.72 -2.69
CA ARG A 49 -13.16 -11.45 -1.27
C ARG A 49 -12.06 -10.43 -1.08
N LEU A 50 -12.17 -9.66 0.00
CA LEU A 50 -11.23 -8.60 0.37
C LEU A 50 -10.79 -8.79 1.82
N LEU A 51 -9.47 -8.85 2.05
CA LEU A 51 -8.89 -8.79 3.39
C LEU A 51 -8.69 -7.34 3.84
N PHE A 52 -8.89 -7.09 5.12
CA PHE A 52 -8.73 -5.77 5.73
C PHE A 52 -8.39 -5.87 7.22
N GLY A 53 -7.72 -4.85 7.75
CA GLY A 53 -7.47 -4.71 9.19
C GLY A 53 -8.66 -4.04 9.87
N SER A 54 -9.02 -4.49 11.07
CA SER A 54 -10.09 -3.86 11.87
C SER A 54 -9.83 -3.99 13.37
N ASP A 55 -10.20 -2.94 14.12
CA ASP A 55 -10.21 -2.90 15.58
C ASP A 55 -11.49 -3.47 16.19
N ARG A 56 -12.33 -4.13 15.38
CA ARG A 56 -13.54 -4.78 15.84
C ARG A 56 -13.23 -5.71 17.02
N ALA A 57 -14.09 -5.66 18.04
CA ALA A 57 -13.90 -6.39 19.30
C ALA A 57 -12.72 -5.89 20.16
N ASN A 58 -12.34 -4.61 20.04
CA ASN A 58 -11.29 -3.95 20.83
C ASN A 58 -9.88 -4.54 20.62
N ARG A 59 -9.63 -5.16 19.47
CA ARG A 59 -8.33 -5.73 19.09
C ARG A 59 -8.13 -5.57 17.60
N THR A 60 -6.94 -5.16 17.18
CA THR A 60 -6.56 -5.12 15.77
C THR A 60 -6.37 -6.53 15.24
N ASN A 61 -7.25 -6.92 14.32
CA ASN A 61 -7.26 -8.23 13.69
C ASN A 61 -7.50 -8.13 12.19
N LEU A 62 -7.16 -9.20 11.49
CA LEU A 62 -7.48 -9.37 10.10
C LEU A 62 -8.91 -9.89 9.94
N PHE A 63 -9.64 -9.31 9.00
CA PHE A 63 -10.99 -9.70 8.59
C PHE A 63 -11.05 -9.93 7.09
N SER A 64 -11.98 -10.78 6.66
CA SER A 64 -12.32 -11.01 5.26
C SER A 64 -13.74 -10.54 5.01
N LEU A 65 -13.95 -9.77 3.96
CA LEU A 65 -15.25 -9.37 3.44
C LEU A 65 -15.58 -10.15 2.15
N ASP A 66 -16.74 -10.78 2.07
CA ASP A 66 -17.30 -11.31 0.82
C ASP A 66 -18.02 -10.17 0.07
N LEU A 67 -17.52 -9.78 -1.11
CA LEU A 67 -18.07 -8.67 -1.90
C LEU A 67 -19.37 -9.02 -2.63
N THR A 68 -19.86 -10.25 -2.53
CA THR A 68 -21.18 -10.65 -3.03
C THR A 68 -22.26 -10.57 -1.96
N SER A 69 -21.99 -11.13 -0.77
CA SER A 69 -22.98 -11.16 0.32
C SER A 69 -22.83 -10.00 1.32
N GLY A 70 -21.68 -9.35 1.37
CA GLY A 70 -21.30 -8.39 2.40
C GLY A 70 -20.91 -9.02 3.73
N GLU A 71 -20.91 -10.35 3.84
CA GLU A 71 -20.54 -11.06 5.06
C GLU A 71 -19.07 -10.79 5.42
N ILE A 72 -18.82 -10.56 6.71
CA ILE A 72 -17.46 -10.33 7.23
C ILE A 72 -17.07 -11.47 8.16
N THR A 73 -15.93 -12.11 7.91
CA THR A 73 -15.37 -13.19 8.74
C THR A 73 -14.09 -12.72 9.43
N GLN A 74 -13.95 -12.98 10.73
CA GLN A 74 -12.70 -12.74 11.45
C GLN A 74 -11.66 -13.83 11.10
N VAL A 75 -10.51 -13.42 10.56
CA VAL A 75 -9.46 -14.33 10.03
C VAL A 75 -8.29 -14.50 10.97
N SER A 76 -8.14 -13.64 11.99
CA SER A 76 -7.11 -13.75 13.04
C SER A 76 -7.69 -13.47 14.43
N ASP A 77 -6.98 -13.92 15.48
CA ASP A 77 -7.27 -13.59 16.88
C ASP A 77 -5.95 -13.28 17.62
N LEU A 78 -5.43 -12.07 17.39
CA LEU A 78 -4.07 -11.61 17.75
C LEU A 78 -4.09 -10.84 19.06
N GLU A 79 -3.21 -11.19 20.01
CA GLU A 79 -3.07 -10.45 21.27
C GLU A 79 -2.48 -9.06 21.02
N PRO A 80 -2.94 -8.01 21.72
CA PRO A 80 -2.33 -6.70 21.61
C PRO A 80 -0.84 -6.75 21.98
N VAL A 81 -0.01 -6.16 21.13
CA VAL A 81 1.43 -6.03 21.34
C VAL A 81 1.75 -4.55 21.54
N PRO A 82 2.58 -4.18 22.54
CA PRO A 82 2.93 -2.78 22.74
C PRO A 82 3.91 -2.27 21.67
N PRO A 83 3.99 -0.94 21.47
CA PRO A 83 5.06 -0.33 20.68
C PRO A 83 6.47 -0.76 21.16
N PRO A 84 7.46 -0.84 20.25
CA PRO A 84 7.41 -0.49 18.83
C PRO A 84 6.89 -1.63 17.93
N TYR A 85 6.39 -2.73 18.49
CA TYR A 85 5.95 -3.93 17.76
C TYR A 85 4.43 -4.06 17.72
N GLU A 86 3.72 -2.93 17.84
CA GLU A 86 2.27 -2.91 17.80
C GLU A 86 1.75 -3.47 16.47
N THR A 87 0.62 -4.19 16.53
CA THR A 87 0.03 -4.78 15.33
C THR A 87 -0.50 -3.67 14.43
N GLU A 88 0.08 -3.56 13.25
CA GLU A 88 -0.49 -2.85 12.11
C GLU A 88 -0.62 -3.84 10.94
N LEU A 89 -1.60 -3.63 10.07
CA LEU A 89 -1.94 -4.56 8.99
C LEU A 89 -1.89 -3.89 7.61
N LEU A 90 -1.26 -2.73 7.49
CA LEU A 90 -1.08 -2.05 6.20
C LEU A 90 -0.08 -2.82 5.34
N ASP A 91 1.00 -3.33 5.94
CA ASP A 91 2.03 -4.09 5.24
C ASP A 91 1.65 -5.56 4.98
N ALA A 92 0.43 -5.99 5.33
CA ALA A 92 -0.04 -7.34 5.04
C ALA A 92 -0.10 -7.60 3.51
N CYS A 93 0.15 -8.84 3.09
CA CYS A 93 0.11 -9.21 1.68
C CYS A 93 -0.50 -10.61 1.48
N VAL A 94 -1.25 -10.78 0.38
CA VAL A 94 -1.84 -12.07 -0.03
C VAL A 94 -0.84 -12.85 -0.88
N ASN A 95 -0.82 -14.18 -0.72
CA ASN A 95 -0.12 -15.05 -1.65
C ASN A 95 -0.84 -15.08 -3.02
N PRO A 96 -0.17 -14.76 -4.14
CA PRO A 96 -0.82 -14.69 -5.45
C PRO A 96 -1.27 -16.04 -6.02
N VAL A 97 -0.77 -17.16 -5.47
CA VAL A 97 -0.99 -18.52 -5.99
C VAL A 97 -1.89 -19.37 -5.09
N ARG A 98 -1.76 -19.22 -3.76
CA ARG A 98 -2.52 -19.99 -2.76
C ARG A 98 -3.35 -19.09 -1.85
N PRO A 99 -4.43 -19.58 -1.22
CA PRO A 99 -5.27 -18.79 -0.33
C PRO A 99 -4.58 -18.63 1.04
N GLU A 100 -3.54 -17.82 1.10
CA GLU A 100 -2.76 -17.56 2.31
C GLU A 100 -2.44 -16.06 2.40
N VAL A 101 -2.38 -15.53 3.61
CA VAL A 101 -1.99 -14.13 3.89
C VAL A 101 -0.81 -14.08 4.84
N TYR A 102 0.04 -13.08 4.66
CA TYR A 102 1.22 -12.82 5.48
C TYR A 102 1.23 -11.42 6.04
N PHE A 103 1.73 -11.26 7.26
CA PHE A 103 1.87 -9.97 7.93
C PHE A 103 2.91 -10.06 9.06
N TRP A 104 3.36 -8.90 9.51
CA TRP A 104 4.17 -8.78 10.72
C TRP A 104 3.29 -8.87 11.96
N TYR A 105 3.68 -9.70 12.91
CA TYR A 105 3.04 -9.76 14.23
C TYR A 105 4.09 -9.89 15.33
N ALA A 106 4.10 -8.90 16.22
CA ALA A 106 5.21 -8.66 17.15
C ALA A 106 6.56 -8.59 16.41
N ARG A 107 7.34 -9.67 16.48
CA ARG A 107 8.66 -9.79 15.86
C ARG A 107 8.72 -10.91 14.82
N HIS A 108 7.57 -11.34 14.29
CA HIS A 108 7.51 -12.49 13.41
C HIS A 108 6.82 -12.17 12.09
N ILE A 109 7.28 -12.84 11.03
CA ILE A 109 6.44 -13.07 9.86
C ILE A 109 5.46 -14.19 10.22
N VAL A 110 4.18 -13.89 10.10
CA VAL A 110 3.09 -14.84 10.34
C VAL A 110 2.38 -15.14 9.03
N ALA A 111 1.95 -16.39 8.86
CA ALA A 111 1.06 -16.83 7.79
C ALA A 111 -0.27 -17.31 8.36
N ILE A 112 -1.38 -17.03 7.65
CA ILE A 112 -2.69 -17.62 7.91
C ILE A 112 -3.21 -18.27 6.63
N ASP A 113 -3.52 -19.57 6.68
CA ASP A 113 -4.26 -20.25 5.61
C ASP A 113 -5.72 -19.77 5.64
N LEU A 114 -6.21 -19.22 4.53
CA LEU A 114 -7.54 -18.60 4.45
C LEU A 114 -8.67 -19.63 4.31
N LYS A 115 -8.37 -20.93 4.21
CA LYS A 115 -9.38 -22.00 4.19
C LYS A 115 -9.69 -22.53 5.58
N ASP A 116 -8.67 -22.78 6.39
CA ASP A 116 -8.81 -23.39 7.72
C ASP A 116 -8.49 -22.44 8.89
N LEU A 117 -7.99 -21.23 8.58
CA LEU A 117 -7.61 -20.18 9.53
C LEU A 117 -6.41 -20.55 10.42
N GLY A 118 -5.62 -21.56 10.02
CA GLY A 118 -4.42 -21.98 10.71
C GLY A 118 -3.31 -20.93 10.67
N LEU A 119 -2.86 -20.49 11.85
CA LEU A 119 -1.78 -19.52 12.01
C LEU A 119 -0.42 -20.22 12.15
N ARG A 120 0.59 -19.77 11.39
CA ARG A 120 1.97 -20.28 11.43
C ARG A 120 2.98 -19.14 11.60
N TYR A 121 3.91 -19.30 12.53
CA TYR A 121 5.08 -18.42 12.65
C TYR A 121 6.17 -18.93 11.70
N LEU A 122 6.56 -18.10 10.72
CA LEU A 122 7.51 -18.52 9.68
C LEU A 122 8.95 -18.14 10.01
N TRP A 123 9.14 -16.95 10.57
CA TRP A 123 10.46 -16.37 10.84
C TRP A 123 10.38 -15.29 11.91
N ALA A 124 11.48 -15.04 12.63
CA ALA A 124 11.57 -14.05 13.70
C ALA A 124 12.70 -13.04 13.44
N VAL A 125 12.38 -11.76 13.62
CA VAL A 125 13.31 -10.64 13.50
C VAL A 125 14.43 -10.76 14.54
N PRO A 126 15.72 -10.65 14.18
CA PRO A 126 16.83 -10.70 15.13
C PRO A 126 16.81 -9.50 16.09
N PRO A 127 17.37 -9.61 17.31
CA PRO A 127 17.49 -8.47 18.24
C PRO A 127 18.18 -7.26 17.61
N GLY A 128 17.70 -6.06 17.96
CA GLY A 128 18.24 -4.79 17.45
C GLY A 128 17.66 -4.32 16.12
N TYR A 129 16.57 -4.94 15.64
CA TYR A 129 15.88 -4.55 14.41
C TYR A 129 14.36 -4.42 14.61
N LEU A 130 13.78 -3.49 13.88
CA LEU A 130 12.35 -3.29 13.66
C LEU A 130 11.94 -3.76 12.26
N THR A 131 10.64 -3.95 12.04
CA THR A 131 10.05 -4.39 10.76
C THR A 131 9.68 -3.21 9.89
N SER A 132 9.79 -3.35 8.57
CA SER A 132 9.27 -2.40 7.59
C SER A 132 8.91 -3.13 6.30
N GLY A 133 7.68 -3.02 5.82
CA GLY A 133 7.26 -3.63 4.56
C GLY A 133 7.28 -5.16 4.55
N LEU A 134 6.32 -5.74 3.83
CA LEU A 134 6.30 -7.17 3.55
C LEU A 134 5.58 -7.39 2.23
N ASN A 135 6.11 -8.29 1.41
CA ASN A 135 5.47 -8.66 0.17
C ASN A 135 5.76 -10.13 -0.20
N CYS A 136 4.97 -10.70 -1.10
CA CYS A 136 5.08 -12.09 -1.54
C CYS A 136 5.43 -12.15 -3.03
N THR A 137 6.39 -12.99 -3.40
CA THR A 137 6.83 -13.13 -4.80
C THR A 137 5.71 -13.67 -5.69
N ALA A 138 5.72 -13.33 -6.98
CA ALA A 138 4.67 -13.71 -7.95
C ALA A 138 4.34 -15.22 -8.00
N ASP A 139 5.33 -16.08 -7.73
CA ASP A 139 5.17 -17.54 -7.69
C ASP A 139 4.63 -18.07 -6.34
N GLY A 140 4.40 -17.18 -5.38
CA GLY A 140 3.95 -17.48 -4.04
C GLY A 140 4.93 -18.27 -3.20
N GLN A 141 6.21 -18.37 -3.59
CA GLN A 141 7.19 -19.22 -2.91
C GLN A 141 7.98 -18.50 -1.82
N HIS A 142 8.18 -17.19 -1.93
CA HIS A 142 9.00 -16.43 -1.00
C HIS A 142 8.30 -15.18 -0.49
N LEU A 143 8.71 -14.75 0.70
CA LEU A 143 8.35 -13.49 1.32
C LEU A 143 9.57 -12.60 1.36
N CYS A 144 9.40 -11.35 0.97
CA CYS A 144 10.46 -10.34 0.98
C CYS A 144 10.05 -9.24 1.96
N GLY A 145 10.90 -8.97 2.95
CA GLY A 145 10.64 -7.95 3.97
C GLY A 145 11.88 -7.11 4.23
N ILE A 146 11.69 -5.92 4.76
CA ILE A 146 12.79 -5.07 5.24
C ILE A 146 12.84 -5.13 6.76
N ILE A 147 14.05 -5.22 7.29
CA ILE A 147 14.32 -4.96 8.71
C ILE A 147 15.27 -3.77 8.84
N VAL A 148 15.01 -2.93 9.84
CA VAL A 148 15.68 -1.64 10.05
C VAL A 148 16.32 -1.65 11.43
N GLU A 149 17.57 -1.22 11.57
CA GLU A 149 18.22 -1.04 12.87
C GLU A 149 17.31 -0.25 13.83
N ASP A 150 17.11 -0.79 15.04
CA ASP A 150 16.28 -0.17 16.05
C ASP A 150 17.01 1.04 16.67
N LEU A 151 16.55 2.23 16.30
CA LEU A 151 17.09 3.52 16.77
C LEU A 151 16.26 4.14 17.90
N THR A 152 15.27 3.44 18.46
CA THR A 152 14.35 3.99 19.47
C THR A 152 15.04 4.38 20.78
N ASN A 153 16.25 3.87 21.03
CA ASN A 153 17.10 4.29 22.15
C ASN A 153 17.84 5.62 21.92
N ARG A 154 17.86 6.14 20.68
CA ARG A 154 18.54 7.39 20.32
C ARG A 154 17.59 8.58 20.25
N PHE A 155 16.37 8.36 19.74
CA PHE A 155 15.33 9.38 19.63
C PHE A 155 13.95 8.73 19.50
N ARG A 156 12.88 9.51 19.71
CA ARG A 156 11.50 9.03 19.57
C ARG A 156 11.16 8.78 18.11
N ILE A 157 10.57 7.61 17.83
CA ILE A 157 10.10 7.21 16.50
C ILE A 157 8.63 6.83 16.62
N ASP A 158 7.76 7.47 15.83
CA ASP A 158 6.34 7.12 15.67
C ASP A 158 5.90 7.50 14.25
N LEU A 159 6.12 6.58 13.31
CA LEU A 159 5.85 6.81 11.89
C LEU A 159 4.36 6.63 11.53
N LEU A 160 3.60 5.95 12.40
CA LEU A 160 2.17 5.71 12.21
C LEU A 160 1.34 6.94 12.60
N ARG A 161 1.83 7.75 13.54
CA ARG A 161 1.11 8.91 14.11
C ARG A 161 1.95 10.17 14.00
N GLY A 162 1.91 10.78 12.81
CA GLY A 162 2.52 12.09 12.55
C GLY A 162 4.01 12.06 12.18
N TYR A 163 4.54 10.91 11.75
CA TYR A 163 5.90 10.79 11.21
C TYR A 163 7.01 11.30 12.15
N VAL A 164 6.86 11.07 13.45
CA VAL A 164 7.84 11.49 14.46
C VAL A 164 9.15 10.72 14.26
N GLY A 165 10.28 11.44 14.22
CA GLY A 165 11.61 10.86 14.04
C GLY A 165 11.99 10.56 12.59
N PHE A 166 11.19 11.02 11.61
CA PHE A 166 11.39 10.72 10.19
C PHE A 166 12.72 11.25 9.65
N GLU A 167 13.01 12.54 9.85
CA GLU A 167 14.28 13.13 9.39
C GLU A 167 15.47 12.59 10.19
N GLU A 168 15.31 12.37 11.49
CA GLU A 168 16.35 11.82 12.36
C GLU A 168 16.72 10.38 11.97
N THR A 169 15.73 9.56 11.60
CA THR A 169 15.94 8.18 11.11
C THR A 169 16.72 8.19 9.81
N TRP A 170 16.31 9.01 8.84
CA TRP A 170 17.04 9.18 7.58
C TRP A 170 18.50 9.63 7.82
N ALA A 171 18.69 10.67 8.63
CA ALA A 171 20.00 11.24 8.91
C ALA A 171 20.92 10.25 9.67
N ALA A 172 20.34 9.38 10.49
CA ALA A 172 21.08 8.37 11.25
C ALA A 172 21.65 7.23 10.40
N LYS A 173 21.16 7.05 9.17
CA LYS A 173 21.60 6.00 8.23
C LYS A 173 21.61 4.61 8.89
N PRO A 174 20.44 4.13 9.36
CA PRO A 174 20.32 2.84 10.02
C PRO A 174 20.87 1.72 9.13
N HIS A 175 21.42 0.69 9.75
CA HIS A 175 21.69 -0.54 9.03
C HIS A 175 20.37 -1.24 8.69
N CYS A 176 20.11 -1.44 7.40
CA CYS A 176 18.90 -2.07 6.89
C CYS A 176 19.23 -3.33 6.12
N GLN A 177 18.32 -4.31 6.14
CA GLN A 177 18.43 -5.53 5.35
C GLN A 177 17.13 -5.82 4.61
N ILE A 178 17.25 -6.23 3.34
CA ILE A 178 16.19 -6.90 2.61
C ILE A 178 16.38 -8.40 2.82
N ILE A 179 15.43 -9.02 3.52
CA ILE A 179 15.40 -10.45 3.79
C ILE A 179 14.45 -11.18 2.83
N VAL A 180 14.79 -12.41 2.52
CA VAL A 180 13.95 -13.34 1.75
C VAL A 180 13.74 -14.61 2.58
N VAL A 181 12.48 -14.95 2.84
CA VAL A 181 12.07 -16.08 3.66
C VAL A 181 11.19 -17.02 2.83
N PRO A 182 11.44 -18.35 2.83
CA PRO A 182 10.51 -19.28 2.20
C PRO A 182 9.11 -19.16 2.82
N SER A 183 8.08 -19.04 1.99
CA SER A 183 6.69 -18.93 2.43
C SER A 183 6.15 -20.19 3.15
N ALA A 184 6.82 -21.33 2.94
CA ALA A 184 6.58 -22.57 3.68
C ALA A 184 7.18 -22.54 5.10
N GLY A 185 7.98 -21.53 5.43
CA GLY A 185 8.87 -21.49 6.59
C GLY A 185 10.26 -22.02 6.25
N GLY A 186 11.27 -21.57 6.99
CA GLY A 186 12.66 -21.98 6.77
C GLY A 186 13.66 -20.88 7.09
N LYS A 187 14.91 -21.12 6.73
CA LYS A 187 16.00 -20.16 6.95
C LYS A 187 15.87 -18.99 5.97
N GLU A 188 16.05 -17.78 6.48
CA GLU A 188 16.15 -16.57 5.67
C GLU A 188 17.46 -16.51 4.86
N ARG A 189 17.43 -15.69 3.81
CA ARG A 189 18.62 -15.17 3.15
C ARG A 189 18.53 -13.66 3.13
N VAL A 190 19.62 -12.99 3.45
CA VAL A 190 19.76 -11.55 3.21
C VAL A 190 20.05 -11.35 1.73
N ALA A 191 19.10 -10.77 0.98
CA ALA A 191 19.26 -10.47 -0.43
C ALA A 191 20.08 -9.19 -0.64
N TRP A 192 19.93 -8.22 0.26
CA TRP A 192 20.67 -6.96 0.24
C TRP A 192 20.78 -6.36 1.64
N GLN A 193 21.83 -5.58 1.90
CA GLN A 193 21.97 -4.80 3.13
C GLN A 193 22.83 -3.57 2.90
N GLU A 194 22.53 -2.48 3.59
CA GLU A 194 23.27 -1.23 3.50
C GLU A 194 23.03 -0.32 4.72
N ARG A 195 23.74 0.82 4.78
CA ARG A 195 23.53 1.87 5.80
C ARG A 195 22.78 3.05 5.20
N THR A 196 21.53 2.80 4.89
CA THR A 196 20.53 3.73 4.36
C THR A 196 19.18 3.29 4.90
N TRP A 197 18.28 4.22 5.20
CA TRP A 197 16.95 3.84 5.63
C TRP A 197 16.16 3.27 4.45
N LEU A 198 15.92 1.95 4.47
CA LEU A 198 15.15 1.25 3.44
C LEU A 198 13.68 1.15 3.83
N GLY A 199 12.79 1.18 2.84
CA GLY A 199 11.36 0.92 3.03
C GLY A 199 10.67 0.46 1.74
N HIS A 200 9.35 0.33 1.82
CA HIS A 200 8.45 0.19 0.68
C HIS A 200 8.82 -0.93 -0.31
N ILE A 201 9.07 -2.15 0.21
CA ILE A 201 9.40 -3.31 -0.64
C ILE A 201 8.15 -3.84 -1.36
N ASN A 202 8.20 -3.89 -2.69
CA ASN A 202 7.11 -4.35 -3.53
C ASN A 202 7.61 -5.42 -4.50
N ALA A 203 7.07 -6.64 -4.43
CA ALA A 203 7.40 -7.67 -5.40
C ALA A 203 6.65 -7.42 -6.72
N SER A 204 7.31 -7.72 -7.84
CA SER A 204 6.64 -7.72 -9.13
C SER A 204 5.50 -8.76 -9.11
N PRO A 205 4.29 -8.42 -9.59
CA PRO A 205 3.17 -9.34 -9.64
C PRO A 205 3.34 -10.50 -10.64
N THR A 206 4.31 -10.42 -11.56
CA THR A 206 4.52 -11.44 -12.61
C THR A 206 5.93 -12.01 -12.64
N ARG A 207 6.93 -11.30 -12.07
CA ARG A 207 8.33 -11.73 -12.04
C ARG A 207 8.78 -12.08 -10.61
N PRO A 208 8.92 -13.38 -10.26
CA PRO A 208 9.15 -13.79 -8.88
C PRO A 208 10.51 -13.37 -8.31
N ASN A 209 11.49 -13.04 -9.17
CA ASN A 209 12.81 -12.58 -8.75
C ASN A 209 12.95 -11.06 -8.68
N LEU A 210 11.99 -10.28 -9.17
CA LEU A 210 12.12 -8.82 -9.19
C LEU A 210 11.31 -8.17 -8.07
N VAL A 211 11.96 -7.26 -7.35
CA VAL A 211 11.32 -6.38 -6.38
C VAL A 211 11.75 -4.94 -6.63
N THR A 212 10.89 -4.00 -6.24
CA THR A 212 11.31 -2.62 -5.97
C THR A 212 11.37 -2.38 -4.47
N PHE A 213 12.19 -1.42 -4.06
CA PHE A 213 12.23 -0.86 -2.71
C PHE A 213 12.64 0.60 -2.81
N CYS A 214 12.66 1.31 -1.67
CA CYS A 214 13.05 2.70 -1.65
C CYS A 214 14.11 3.02 -0.60
N HIS A 215 14.77 4.16 -0.82
CA HIS A 215 15.41 4.89 0.27
C HIS A 215 14.36 5.82 0.89
N GLU A 216 14.04 5.59 2.16
CA GLU A 216 13.12 6.40 2.95
C GLU A 216 13.80 7.66 3.49
N GLY A 217 13.02 8.73 3.62
CA GLY A 217 13.49 10.02 4.13
C GLY A 217 12.86 11.21 3.42
N PRO A 218 13.25 12.44 3.78
CA PRO A 218 12.73 13.66 3.15
C PRO A 218 12.95 13.60 1.63
N TRP A 219 11.89 13.79 0.84
CA TRP A 219 11.92 13.53 -0.61
C TRP A 219 12.95 14.40 -1.34
N ASP A 220 13.24 15.59 -0.83
CA ASP A 220 14.24 16.50 -1.35
C ASP A 220 15.69 16.05 -1.05
N LYS A 221 15.89 15.19 -0.05
CA LYS A 221 17.21 14.78 0.47
C LYS A 221 17.62 13.34 0.11
N VAL A 222 16.67 12.46 -0.21
CA VAL A 222 16.97 11.10 -0.65
C VAL A 222 17.69 11.11 -2.00
N ASP A 223 18.69 10.25 -2.18
CA ASP A 223 19.51 10.17 -3.38
C ASP A 223 18.70 9.69 -4.60
N ASN A 224 17.96 8.61 -4.44
CA ASN A 224 17.00 8.10 -5.40
C ASN A 224 15.88 7.37 -4.67
N ARG A 225 14.65 7.50 -5.17
CA ARG A 225 13.49 6.88 -4.52
C ARG A 225 13.25 5.45 -4.99
N ILE A 226 13.27 5.18 -6.29
CA ILE A 226 12.84 3.90 -6.85
C ILE A 226 14.07 3.03 -7.13
N TRP A 227 14.24 1.96 -6.38
CA TRP A 227 15.32 1.01 -6.58
C TRP A 227 14.78 -0.34 -7.01
N GLY A 228 15.45 -0.96 -7.97
CA GLY A 228 15.21 -2.34 -8.36
C GLY A 228 16.20 -3.29 -7.70
N LEU A 229 15.76 -4.49 -7.38
CA LEU A 229 16.61 -5.60 -6.93
C LEU A 229 16.17 -6.92 -7.57
N ASP A 230 17.13 -7.65 -8.10
CA ASP A 230 16.96 -9.04 -8.50
C ASP A 230 17.32 -9.93 -7.30
N LEU A 231 16.32 -10.61 -6.76
CA LEU A 231 16.45 -11.48 -5.61
C LEU A 231 17.36 -12.68 -5.87
N SER A 232 17.58 -13.08 -7.12
CA SER A 232 18.51 -14.17 -7.46
C SER A 232 19.98 -13.78 -7.19
N GLY A 233 20.28 -12.49 -7.14
CA GLY A 233 21.58 -11.93 -6.81
C GLY A 233 21.89 -10.69 -7.65
N GLY A 234 22.83 -9.88 -7.18
CA GLY A 234 23.26 -8.65 -7.86
C GLY A 234 23.36 -7.46 -6.91
N GLN A 235 23.65 -6.31 -7.47
CA GLN A 235 23.56 -5.03 -6.77
C GLN A 235 22.20 -4.40 -7.13
N PRO A 236 21.55 -3.68 -6.21
CA PRO A 236 20.43 -2.83 -6.56
C PRO A 236 20.81 -1.84 -7.67
N TRP A 237 19.83 -1.46 -8.49
CA TRP A 237 20.00 -0.41 -9.49
C TRP A 237 18.95 0.68 -9.32
N MET A 238 19.30 1.91 -9.69
CA MET A 238 18.35 3.01 -9.72
C MET A 238 17.37 2.79 -10.87
N ILE A 239 16.08 2.77 -10.54
CA ILE A 239 15.00 2.91 -11.50
C ILE A 239 14.61 4.38 -11.50
N ARG A 240 14.49 4.95 -12.70
CA ARG A 240 14.25 6.37 -12.96
C ARG A 240 15.18 7.29 -12.12
N PRO A 241 16.49 7.32 -12.43
CA PRO A 241 17.47 8.09 -11.67
C PRO A 241 17.04 9.54 -11.42
N ARG A 242 17.15 9.98 -10.17
CA ARG A 242 16.71 11.31 -9.74
C ARG A 242 17.44 12.43 -10.51
N ARG A 243 16.66 13.38 -11.02
CA ARG A 243 17.08 14.67 -11.59
C ARG A 243 17.20 15.70 -10.48
N GLN A 244 18.10 16.66 -10.64
CA GLN A 244 18.39 17.65 -9.59
C GLN A 244 17.15 18.47 -9.23
N GLY A 245 16.86 18.58 -7.93
CA GLY A 245 15.81 19.47 -7.40
C GLY A 245 14.39 18.90 -7.42
N GLU A 246 14.18 17.70 -7.94
CA GLU A 246 12.85 17.08 -7.96
C GLU A 246 12.60 16.22 -6.70
N ALA A 247 11.35 15.83 -6.51
CA ALA A 247 10.89 14.93 -5.47
C ALA A 247 10.01 13.84 -6.11
N VAL A 248 10.31 12.55 -5.90
CA VAL A 248 9.58 11.42 -6.51
C VAL A 248 9.20 10.42 -5.43
N GLY A 249 8.01 9.81 -5.55
CA GLY A 249 7.59 8.74 -4.66
C GLY A 249 6.25 8.11 -4.98
N HIS A 250 5.76 7.36 -4.00
CA HIS A 250 4.57 6.50 -4.08
C HIS A 250 4.62 5.57 -5.29
N GLU A 251 5.77 4.93 -5.49
CA GLU A 251 6.00 3.99 -6.59
C GLU A 251 5.30 2.64 -6.41
N TYR A 252 4.70 2.11 -7.47
CA TYR A 252 3.95 0.84 -7.42
C TYR A 252 4.07 0.08 -8.74
N TRP A 253 3.94 -1.25 -8.69
CA TRP A 253 3.89 -2.06 -9.91
C TRP A 253 2.54 -1.94 -10.62
N HIS A 254 2.57 -1.79 -11.94
CA HIS A 254 1.44 -2.13 -12.79
C HIS A 254 1.18 -3.64 -12.75
N ALA A 255 -0.02 -4.06 -13.14
CA ALA A 255 -0.45 -5.46 -13.12
C ALA A 255 0.37 -6.37 -14.07
N ASP A 256 1.04 -5.80 -15.07
CA ASP A 256 1.94 -6.55 -15.96
C ASP A 256 3.23 -6.99 -15.27
N GLY A 257 3.59 -6.38 -14.14
CA GLY A 257 4.81 -6.61 -13.37
C GLY A 257 6.10 -6.20 -14.08
N GLU A 258 5.98 -5.39 -15.12
CA GLU A 258 7.08 -4.84 -15.91
C GLU A 258 7.23 -3.33 -15.67
N HIS A 259 6.09 -2.63 -15.56
CA HIS A 259 6.04 -1.19 -15.41
C HIS A 259 5.80 -0.78 -13.96
N ILE A 260 6.41 0.34 -13.58
CA ILE A 260 6.29 0.95 -12.27
C ILE A 260 5.66 2.32 -12.47
N GLY A 261 4.49 2.54 -11.88
CA GLY A 261 3.85 3.85 -11.80
C GLY A 261 4.41 4.65 -10.61
N TYR A 262 4.45 5.97 -10.74
CA TYR A 262 4.93 6.90 -9.71
C TYR A 262 4.44 8.32 -10.01
N HIS A 263 4.62 9.22 -9.05
CA HIS A 263 4.41 10.66 -9.24
C HIS A 263 5.47 11.47 -8.50
N GLY A 264 5.48 12.76 -8.73
CA GLY A 264 6.45 13.65 -8.12
C GLY A 264 6.25 15.12 -8.46
N HIS A 265 7.19 15.93 -8.00
CA HIS A 265 7.30 17.35 -8.27
C HIS A 265 8.66 17.62 -8.90
N ALA A 266 8.68 18.34 -10.02
CA ALA A 266 9.90 18.78 -10.66
C ALA A 266 10.55 19.95 -9.89
N ALA A 267 11.77 20.32 -10.29
CA ALA A 267 12.55 21.36 -9.61
C ALA A 267 11.95 22.77 -9.68
N ASP A 268 11.14 23.05 -10.70
CA ASP A 268 10.36 24.28 -10.87
C ASP A 268 8.98 24.22 -10.18
N GLY A 269 8.68 23.09 -9.52
CA GLY A 269 7.49 22.90 -8.69
C GLY A 269 6.28 22.31 -9.41
N HIS A 270 6.33 22.03 -10.72
CA HIS A 270 5.20 21.39 -11.38
C HIS A 270 5.06 19.92 -10.98
N SER A 271 3.82 19.47 -10.80
CA SER A 271 3.50 18.07 -10.50
C SER A 271 3.54 17.23 -11.78
N PHE A 272 4.03 16.00 -11.67
CA PHE A 272 3.99 15.02 -12.74
C PHE A 272 3.59 13.65 -12.22
N LEU A 273 2.96 12.87 -13.09
CA LEU A 273 2.70 11.44 -12.89
C LEU A 273 3.24 10.66 -14.08
N GLY A 274 3.56 9.39 -13.88
CA GLY A 274 4.18 8.63 -14.95
C GLY A 274 4.39 7.16 -14.64
N ARG A 275 5.02 6.50 -15.60
CA ARG A 275 5.50 5.14 -15.46
C ARG A 275 6.85 4.95 -16.13
N ILE A 276 7.53 3.87 -15.76
CA ILE A 276 8.76 3.43 -16.40
C ILE A 276 8.83 1.90 -16.35
N ARG A 277 9.48 1.26 -17.32
CA ARG A 277 9.80 -0.16 -17.21
C ARG A 277 10.94 -0.37 -16.21
N PHE A 278 10.96 -1.51 -15.52
CA PHE A 278 11.93 -1.82 -14.46
C PHE A 278 13.41 -1.67 -14.88
N ASP A 279 13.71 -1.74 -16.17
CA ASP A 279 15.06 -1.61 -16.75
C ASP A 279 15.36 -0.20 -17.32
N ASN A 280 14.62 0.81 -16.87
CA ASN A 280 14.73 2.22 -17.29
C ASN A 280 14.35 2.52 -18.74
N GLN A 281 13.69 1.58 -19.43
CA GLN A 281 13.10 1.84 -20.74
C GLN A 281 11.66 2.34 -20.62
N GLU A 282 11.12 2.83 -21.74
CA GLU A 282 9.68 3.17 -21.87
C GLU A 282 9.19 4.18 -20.82
N ALA A 283 10.07 5.10 -20.39
CA ALA A 283 9.70 6.17 -19.46
C ALA A 283 8.66 7.09 -20.10
N MET A 284 7.57 7.35 -19.37
CA MET A 284 6.51 8.27 -19.76
C MET A 284 6.12 9.09 -18.53
N GLU A 285 6.28 10.40 -18.60
CA GLU A 285 5.92 11.35 -17.54
C GLU A 285 5.04 12.46 -18.14
N PHE A 286 4.01 12.86 -17.40
CA PHE A 286 3.05 13.87 -17.82
C PHE A 286 2.81 14.86 -16.70
N GLU A 287 2.93 16.14 -17.04
CA GLU A 287 2.61 17.25 -16.13
C GLU A 287 1.10 17.35 -15.91
N PHE A 288 0.70 17.76 -14.72
CA PHE A 288 -0.70 18.06 -14.41
C PHE A 288 -0.81 19.25 -13.43
N ALA A 289 -1.90 20.01 -13.55
CA ALA A 289 -2.10 21.26 -12.82
C ALA A 289 -2.92 21.07 -11.52
N SER A 290 -2.51 20.14 -10.67
CA SER A 290 -3.08 19.96 -9.32
C SER A 290 -2.09 19.29 -8.38
N ASP A 291 -2.43 19.21 -7.10
CA ASP A 291 -1.73 18.34 -6.15
C ASP A 291 -2.31 16.91 -6.19
N THR A 292 -1.51 15.93 -5.77
CA THR A 292 -1.93 14.55 -5.54
C THR A 292 -1.20 13.95 -4.35
N GLY A 293 -1.82 12.97 -3.70
CA GLY A 293 -1.17 12.17 -2.66
C GLY A 293 -0.69 10.84 -3.21
N HIS A 294 -1.21 9.75 -2.66
CA HIS A 294 -1.01 8.41 -3.20
C HIS A 294 -1.75 8.29 -4.53
N ILE A 295 -1.12 7.58 -5.46
CA ILE A 295 -1.72 7.22 -6.74
C ILE A 295 -1.59 5.72 -6.99
N HIS A 296 -2.47 5.17 -7.82
CA HIS A 296 -2.44 3.77 -8.25
C HIS A 296 -3.03 3.62 -9.66
N SER A 297 -2.56 2.63 -10.41
CA SER A 297 -3.11 2.16 -11.68
C SER A 297 -2.83 0.67 -11.89
N ASN A 298 -3.71 -0.03 -12.61
CA ASN A 298 -3.43 -1.39 -13.05
C ASN A 298 -2.56 -1.41 -14.31
N ASP A 299 -2.74 -0.40 -15.17
CA ASP A 299 -2.03 -0.23 -16.44
C ASP A 299 -1.93 1.27 -16.79
N LEU A 300 -1.68 1.60 -18.06
CA LEU A 300 -1.59 2.99 -18.50
C LEU A 300 -2.97 3.68 -18.59
N SER A 301 -4.08 2.95 -18.70
CA SER A 301 -5.37 3.49 -19.12
C SER A 301 -5.98 4.50 -18.15
N LEU A 302 -5.90 4.23 -16.84
CA LEU A 302 -6.51 5.03 -15.78
C LEU A 302 -5.57 5.09 -14.57
N ILE A 303 -5.49 6.27 -13.97
CA ILE A 303 -4.81 6.51 -12.68
C ILE A 303 -5.84 7.03 -11.69
N VAL A 304 -5.82 6.52 -10.46
CA VAL A 304 -6.58 7.06 -9.33
C VAL A 304 -5.62 7.72 -8.33
N GLY A 305 -6.07 8.80 -7.68
CA GLY A 305 -5.28 9.46 -6.62
C GLY A 305 -6.13 10.11 -5.53
N ASP A 306 -5.53 10.39 -4.37
CA ASP A 306 -6.19 10.96 -3.18
C ASP A 306 -5.79 12.42 -2.87
N GLY A 307 -5.55 13.21 -3.92
CA GLY A 307 -5.26 14.64 -3.82
C GLY A 307 -6.34 15.43 -3.07
N GLY A 308 -5.91 16.31 -2.17
CA GLY A 308 -6.80 17.14 -1.35
C GLY A 308 -7.75 16.29 -0.49
N ARG A 309 -9.05 16.48 -0.71
CA ARG A 309 -10.17 15.79 -0.01
C ARG A 309 -10.95 14.84 -0.93
N SER A 310 -10.41 14.53 -2.10
CA SER A 310 -11.12 13.90 -3.22
C SER A 310 -10.39 12.68 -3.77
N ILE A 311 -11.15 11.70 -4.23
CA ILE A 311 -10.66 10.66 -5.13
C ILE A 311 -10.74 11.20 -6.56
N ARG A 312 -9.60 11.20 -7.25
CA ARG A 312 -9.41 11.80 -8.58
C ARG A 312 -9.06 10.74 -9.59
N LEU A 313 -9.49 10.94 -10.84
CA LEU A 313 -9.15 10.07 -11.96
C LEU A 313 -8.47 10.85 -13.09
N TRP A 314 -7.44 10.23 -13.66
CA TRP A 314 -6.82 10.64 -14.91
C TRP A 314 -6.96 9.52 -15.94
N ARG A 315 -7.20 9.87 -17.21
CA ARG A 315 -7.36 8.88 -18.29
C ARG A 315 -6.41 9.10 -19.44
N TRP A 316 -5.74 8.03 -19.87
CA TRP A 316 -4.87 8.03 -21.03
C TRP A 316 -5.64 8.34 -22.33
N ASN A 317 -5.16 9.31 -23.10
CA ASN A 317 -5.76 9.73 -24.36
C ASN A 317 -4.92 9.38 -25.61
N GLY A 318 -3.87 8.57 -25.44
CA GLY A 318 -2.93 8.20 -26.51
C GLY A 318 -1.68 9.10 -26.61
N LYS A 319 -1.68 10.26 -25.97
CA LYS A 319 -0.54 11.19 -25.93
C LYS A 319 -0.16 11.66 -24.53
N GLY A 320 -1.14 11.72 -23.62
CA GLY A 320 -1.01 12.15 -22.24
C GLY A 320 -2.24 11.71 -21.45
N TYR A 321 -2.55 12.43 -20.37
CA TYR A 321 -3.72 12.17 -19.55
C TYR A 321 -4.73 13.33 -19.63
N ASP A 322 -6.00 12.98 -19.84
CA ASP A 322 -7.14 13.85 -19.54
C ASP A 322 -7.39 13.85 -18.01
N GLY A 323 -7.87 14.97 -17.46
CA GLY A 323 -8.21 15.10 -16.04
C GLY A 323 -7.29 16.05 -15.26
N PRO A 324 -7.35 16.05 -13.92
CA PRO A 324 -8.15 15.14 -13.10
C PRO A 324 -9.67 15.38 -13.18
N ARG A 325 -10.44 14.31 -13.03
CA ARG A 325 -11.89 14.36 -12.81
C ARG A 325 -12.25 13.83 -11.42
N LEU A 326 -13.27 14.40 -10.81
CA LEU A 326 -13.72 14.05 -9.46
C LEU A 326 -14.54 12.75 -9.48
N LEU A 327 -14.03 11.69 -8.86
CA LEU A 327 -14.80 10.46 -8.64
C LEU A 327 -15.75 10.61 -7.46
N CYS A 328 -15.24 11.03 -6.30
CA CYS A 328 -16.03 11.33 -5.11
C CYS A 328 -15.15 12.03 -4.05
N ARG A 329 -15.74 12.59 -3.01
CA ARG A 329 -15.00 13.06 -1.83
C ARG A 329 -14.58 11.86 -0.97
N HIS A 330 -13.32 11.82 -0.55
CA HIS A 330 -12.92 10.93 0.55
C HIS A 330 -13.08 11.63 1.91
N ASN A 331 -12.80 12.94 1.99
CA ASN A 331 -12.90 13.75 3.23
C ASN A 331 -12.15 13.24 4.47
N SER A 332 -11.34 12.20 4.33
CA SER A 332 -10.56 11.67 5.44
C SER A 332 -9.56 12.69 5.99
N SER A 333 -9.36 12.65 7.31
CA SER A 333 -8.49 13.56 8.05
C SER A 333 -6.99 13.29 7.85
N LYS A 334 -6.61 12.07 7.43
CA LYS A 334 -5.22 11.64 7.23
C LYS A 334 -4.31 11.81 8.47
N HIS A 335 -4.88 11.82 9.68
CA HIS A 335 -4.12 12.08 10.93
C HIS A 335 -3.28 10.87 11.41
N ILE A 336 -3.62 9.67 10.96
CA ILE A 336 -2.89 8.40 11.16
C ILE A 336 -2.85 7.64 9.84
N GLN A 337 -1.90 6.72 9.67
CA GLN A 337 -1.76 5.94 8.43
C GLN A 337 -3.02 5.17 8.05
N GLN A 338 -3.75 4.62 9.03
CA GLN A 338 -5.01 3.91 8.79
C GLN A 338 -6.14 4.82 8.26
N ALA A 339 -5.99 6.15 8.38
CA ALA A 339 -6.91 7.14 7.84
C ALA A 339 -6.42 7.71 6.50
N HIS A 340 -5.32 7.19 5.93
CA HIS A 340 -4.94 7.56 4.56
C HIS A 340 -5.84 6.82 3.57
N PRO A 341 -6.41 7.50 2.55
CA PRO A 341 -7.32 6.84 1.62
C PRO A 341 -6.70 5.68 0.84
N HIS A 342 -5.45 5.83 0.40
CA HIS A 342 -4.71 4.79 -0.34
C HIS A 342 -5.55 4.21 -1.49
N PRO A 343 -6.11 5.04 -2.40
CA PRO A 343 -7.09 4.56 -3.34
C PRO A 343 -6.46 3.55 -4.30
N ARG A 344 -7.19 2.47 -4.55
CA ARG A 344 -6.70 1.37 -5.38
C ARG A 344 -7.80 0.82 -6.27
N PHE A 345 -7.46 0.51 -7.51
CA PHE A 345 -8.37 -0.17 -8.42
C PHE A 345 -8.58 -1.63 -8.01
N SER A 346 -9.79 -2.14 -8.21
CA SER A 346 -10.05 -3.58 -8.23
C SER A 346 -9.19 -4.27 -9.29
N PRO A 347 -8.92 -5.59 -9.17
CA PRO A 347 -8.10 -6.31 -10.15
C PRO A 347 -8.61 -6.22 -11.60
N ASP A 348 -9.93 -6.08 -11.80
CA ASP A 348 -10.55 -5.92 -13.11
C ASP A 348 -10.64 -4.46 -13.59
N GLY A 349 -10.16 -3.51 -12.78
CA GLY A 349 -10.11 -2.08 -13.10
C GLY A 349 -11.47 -1.39 -13.10
N LYS A 350 -12.54 -1.99 -12.54
CA LYS A 350 -13.90 -1.44 -12.60
C LYS A 350 -14.34 -0.70 -11.34
N GLN A 351 -13.63 -0.87 -10.23
CA GLN A 351 -14.00 -0.27 -8.95
C GLN A 351 -12.78 0.37 -8.31
N VAL A 352 -13.00 1.34 -7.41
CA VAL A 352 -11.97 1.94 -6.56
C VAL A 352 -12.31 1.70 -5.09
N LEU A 353 -11.39 1.05 -4.38
CA LEU A 353 -11.41 0.89 -2.93
C LEU A 353 -10.59 2.02 -2.29
N PHE A 354 -11.08 2.58 -1.18
CA PHE A 354 -10.31 3.50 -0.35
C PHE A 354 -10.76 3.44 1.11
N THR A 355 -9.96 4.00 2.02
CA THR A 355 -10.34 4.19 3.43
C THR A 355 -10.70 5.64 3.71
N SER A 356 -11.67 5.87 4.60
CA SER A 356 -11.91 7.21 5.14
C SER A 356 -12.48 7.14 6.55
N ASP A 357 -12.14 8.13 7.36
CA ASP A 357 -12.73 8.38 8.67
C ASP A 357 -13.83 9.46 8.65
N VAL A 358 -14.36 9.79 7.47
CA VAL A 358 -15.43 10.81 7.30
C VAL A 358 -16.68 10.52 8.15
N SER A 359 -16.95 9.25 8.46
CA SER A 359 -18.05 8.82 9.33
C SER A 359 -17.67 8.67 10.81
N GLY A 360 -16.51 9.20 11.23
CA GLY A 360 -16.01 9.20 12.60
C GLY A 360 -14.90 8.16 12.87
N TYR A 361 -15.09 6.91 12.43
CA TYR A 361 -14.04 5.87 12.43
C TYR A 361 -13.61 5.58 10.99
N CYS A 362 -12.38 5.07 10.83
CA CYS A 362 -11.93 4.58 9.52
C CYS A 362 -12.86 3.47 9.04
N ASN A 363 -13.33 3.58 7.81
CA ASN A 363 -14.15 2.59 7.14
C ASN A 363 -13.69 2.38 5.72
N LEU A 364 -14.04 1.22 5.16
CA LEU A 364 -13.80 0.88 3.77
C LEU A 364 -14.92 1.46 2.89
N TYR A 365 -14.54 2.04 1.76
CA TYR A 365 -15.45 2.56 0.75
C TYR A 365 -15.09 2.00 -0.62
N LEU A 366 -16.10 1.62 -1.39
CA LEU A 366 -15.96 1.05 -2.72
C LEU A 366 -16.87 1.81 -3.69
N VAL A 367 -16.31 2.17 -4.84
CA VAL A 367 -16.99 2.97 -5.86
C VAL A 367 -16.89 2.27 -7.20
N ASP A 368 -18.02 2.01 -7.84
CA ASP A 368 -18.06 1.56 -9.23
C ASP A 368 -17.66 2.72 -10.15
N LEU A 369 -16.77 2.47 -11.12
CA LEU A 369 -16.32 3.50 -12.05
C LEU A 369 -17.42 3.83 -13.08
N PRO A 370 -17.94 5.06 -13.11
CA PRO A 370 -18.80 5.51 -14.20
C PRO A 370 -17.98 5.80 -15.46
N ALA A 371 -18.66 6.21 -16.54
CA ALA A 371 -17.97 6.76 -17.71
C ALA A 371 -17.15 7.99 -17.29
N PHE A 372 -15.87 8.02 -17.67
CA PHE A 372 -14.94 9.10 -17.31
C PHE A 372 -15.50 10.48 -17.70
N GLU A 373 -16.12 10.58 -18.86
CA GLU A 373 -16.73 11.80 -19.39
C GLU A 373 -17.89 12.34 -18.55
N SER A 374 -18.56 11.48 -17.77
CA SER A 374 -19.67 11.90 -16.91
C SER A 374 -19.20 12.53 -15.59
N LEU A 375 -17.92 12.37 -15.23
CA LEU A 375 -17.37 12.92 -14.00
C LEU A 375 -17.05 14.42 -14.17
N PRO A 376 -17.30 15.26 -13.15
CA PRO A 376 -16.91 16.66 -13.18
C PRO A 376 -15.40 16.83 -13.31
N GLU A 377 -14.97 17.87 -14.01
CA GLU A 377 -13.58 18.33 -13.98
C GLU A 377 -13.29 19.01 -12.65
N ILE A 378 -12.07 18.83 -12.14
CA ILE A 378 -11.59 19.55 -10.95
C ILE A 378 -10.85 20.80 -11.44
N GLY A 379 -11.18 21.96 -10.88
CA GLY A 379 -10.52 23.22 -11.22
C GLY A 379 -9.03 23.19 -10.86
N ALA A 380 -8.21 23.94 -11.60
CA ALA A 380 -6.80 24.10 -11.28
C ALA A 380 -6.64 24.74 -9.87
N GLY A 381 -5.96 24.05 -8.97
CA GLY A 381 -5.68 24.51 -7.60
C GLY A 381 -6.59 23.98 -6.48
N GLU A 382 -7.54 23.09 -6.78
CA GLU A 382 -8.31 22.32 -5.78
C GLU A 382 -7.68 20.98 -5.41
#